data_AF-A0A941G7M5-F1
#
_entry.id   AF-A0A941G7M5-F1
#
_cell.length_a   1.000
_cell.length_b   1.000
_cell.length_c   1.000
_cell.angle_alpha   90.00
_cell.angle_beta   90.00
_cell.angle_gamma   90.00
#
_symmetry.space_group_name_H-M   'P 1'
#
loop_
_entity.id
_entity.type
_entity.pdbx_description
1 polymer ?
#
loop_
_entity_poly.entity_id
_entity_poly.type
_entity_poly.pdbx_seq_one_letter_code
_entity_poly.pdbx_strand_id
1 'polypeptide(L)'
;MTRRKRLAVARFWYEGNAFCLQPAGREDFERREWLRGQAGLDAARGKATELAAVADFQDSRADWEVRASRCASAQPAGPVPQPFFQAYVDAVLDDLRGQHWDAIYLSLHGACITDADGSPELSLLRAIRAEHPRVPIGASFDLHANIPPALPPLLSCSASYRTYPHIDMRETAARCLEQLIAIAEGASRPVAAFRNGGAWLQSANMRTDAGPMADLQALARAGTVGPVRDIALHGGFPYANSPHSGASVWVWADTGEAAARALDEIYAAYEARFADFEPELIAPADGIRQALRTPGLVAVTDPADNPLSGGIGDTPALLAALLDAGLEAPSVYASLADPGVVERARAAGEGATLDLRLGGRRTPLYGEPVALRARVLRYTDGVFVNSGPMETGLAVHCGPTVVLAVGEAQLIVTTHVAPCNDPAFFDLHGIDLARTRLLCVKAKNHFRAAFAGRCRRIVDIDAPGPAMLDLRALRRMAGAARAG
;
A
#
# COMPACT_ATOMS: atom_id res chain seq x y z
N MET A 1 -7.55 -41.98 -15.46
CA MET A 1 -6.80 -40.83 -14.92
C MET A 1 -7.80 -39.84 -14.37
N THR A 2 -7.71 -39.48 -13.10
CA THR A 2 -8.53 -38.39 -12.52
C THR A 2 -8.17 -37.09 -13.25
N ARG A 3 -9.18 -36.31 -13.66
CA ARG A 3 -8.97 -35.02 -14.34
C ARG A 3 -8.22 -34.09 -13.37
N ARG A 4 -7.18 -33.40 -13.86
CA ARG A 4 -6.49 -32.36 -13.10
C ARG A 4 -7.50 -31.28 -12.71
N LYS A 5 -7.54 -30.89 -11.43
CA LYS A 5 -8.39 -29.80 -10.94
C LYS A 5 -7.86 -28.47 -11.48
N ARG A 6 -8.69 -27.45 -11.60
CA ARG A 6 -8.33 -26.18 -12.23
C ARG A 6 -8.56 -25.01 -11.29
N LEU A 7 -7.49 -24.26 -11.02
CA LEU A 7 -7.51 -23.03 -10.24
C LEU A 7 -7.37 -21.84 -11.20
N ALA A 8 -8.40 -21.00 -11.25
CA ALA A 8 -8.32 -19.70 -11.90
C ALA A 8 -7.72 -18.68 -10.94
N VAL A 9 -6.86 -17.80 -11.44
CA VAL A 9 -6.22 -16.74 -10.64
C VAL A 9 -6.36 -15.39 -11.33
N ALA A 10 -6.72 -14.35 -10.61
CA ALA A 10 -6.62 -12.97 -11.10
C ALA A 10 -6.09 -12.05 -10.00
N ARG A 11 -5.45 -10.95 -10.38
CA ARG A 11 -4.94 -9.96 -9.43
C ARG A 11 -5.29 -8.55 -9.87
N PHE A 12 -5.92 -7.81 -8.96
CA PHE A 12 -6.04 -6.36 -9.03
C PHE A 12 -5.66 -5.79 -7.68
N TRP A 13 -4.39 -5.47 -7.53
CA TRP A 13 -3.83 -4.95 -6.28
C TRP A 13 -3.59 -3.46 -6.44
N TYR A 14 -4.49 -2.65 -5.88
CA TYR A 14 -4.42 -1.21 -5.95
C TYR A 14 -5.13 -0.55 -4.75
N GLU A 15 -4.48 0.42 -4.14
CA GLU A 15 -5.05 1.29 -3.09
C GLU A 15 -5.29 2.67 -3.69
N GLY A 16 -6.54 3.15 -3.66
CA GLY A 16 -6.88 4.45 -4.22
C GLY A 16 -7.13 5.49 -3.14
N ASN A 17 -6.50 6.66 -3.29
CA ASN A 17 -6.66 7.82 -2.43
C ASN A 17 -7.48 8.90 -3.16
N ALA A 18 -8.68 9.20 -2.67
CA ALA A 18 -9.58 10.18 -3.28
C ALA A 18 -9.07 11.64 -3.22
N PHE A 19 -8.05 11.90 -2.40
CA PHE A 19 -7.40 13.20 -2.26
C PHE A 19 -6.12 13.31 -3.11
N CYS A 20 -5.66 12.21 -3.69
CA CYS A 20 -4.63 12.24 -4.73
C CYS A 20 -5.29 12.62 -6.07
N LEU A 21 -5.00 13.83 -6.57
CA LEU A 21 -5.64 14.35 -7.78
C LEU A 21 -5.16 13.67 -9.08
N GLN A 22 -4.09 12.88 -9.01
CA GLN A 22 -3.56 12.17 -10.17
C GLN A 22 -4.21 10.79 -10.26
N PRO A 23 -4.99 10.50 -11.31
CA PRO A 23 -5.56 9.17 -11.48
C PRO A 23 -4.44 8.15 -11.71
N ALA A 24 -4.65 6.91 -11.26
CA ALA A 24 -3.78 5.80 -11.64
C ALA A 24 -4.20 5.27 -13.00
N GLY A 25 -3.45 5.66 -14.03
CA GLY A 25 -3.68 5.25 -15.41
C GLY A 25 -3.00 3.93 -15.77
N ARG A 26 -3.22 3.46 -17.00
CA ARG A 26 -2.57 2.25 -17.53
C ARG A 26 -1.04 2.28 -17.36
N GLU A 27 -0.41 3.43 -17.59
CA GLU A 27 1.05 3.58 -17.50
C GLU A 27 1.58 3.24 -16.09
N ASP A 28 0.81 3.53 -15.04
CA ASP A 28 1.20 3.23 -13.65
C ASP A 28 1.16 1.73 -13.37
N PHE A 29 0.17 1.04 -13.93
CA PHE A 29 0.09 -0.42 -13.88
C PHE A 29 1.18 -1.06 -14.75
N GLU A 30 1.44 -0.56 -15.96
CA GLU A 30 2.51 -1.09 -16.82
C GLU A 30 3.90 -0.92 -16.21
N ARG A 31 4.11 0.14 -15.42
CA ARG A 31 5.37 0.40 -14.70
C ARG A 31 5.64 -0.57 -13.57
N ARG A 32 4.59 -1.12 -12.94
CA ARG A 32 4.71 -2.04 -11.80
C ARG A 32 4.33 -3.47 -12.19
N GLU A 33 3.08 -3.70 -12.58
CA GLU A 33 2.58 -5.01 -12.97
C GLU A 33 1.37 -4.89 -13.90
N TRP A 34 1.54 -5.31 -15.16
CA TRP A 34 0.45 -5.46 -16.14
C TRP A 34 0.67 -6.72 -16.99
N LEU A 35 0.66 -7.87 -16.32
CA LEU A 35 1.00 -9.17 -16.90
C LEU A 35 -0.26 -10.03 -17.10
N ARG A 36 -0.16 -11.10 -17.88
CA ARG A 36 -1.25 -12.06 -18.09
C ARG A 36 -0.71 -13.47 -18.16
N GLY A 37 -1.47 -14.45 -17.68
CA GLY A 37 -1.07 -15.86 -17.84
C GLY A 37 0.15 -16.21 -17.00
N GLN A 38 0.89 -17.22 -17.48
CA GLN A 38 2.07 -17.75 -16.81
C GLN A 38 3.13 -16.66 -16.54
N ALA A 39 3.24 -15.63 -17.39
CA ALA A 39 4.16 -14.53 -17.20
C ALA A 39 3.96 -13.80 -15.85
N GLY A 40 2.72 -13.69 -15.36
CA GLY A 40 2.43 -13.10 -14.04
C GLY A 40 2.98 -13.95 -12.88
N LEU A 41 2.87 -15.28 -12.99
CA LEU A 41 3.36 -16.21 -11.98
C LEU A 41 4.88 -16.32 -12.01
N ASP A 42 5.47 -16.39 -13.20
CA ASP A 42 6.92 -16.45 -13.39
C ASP A 42 7.60 -15.18 -12.84
N ALA A 43 6.99 -14.02 -13.08
CA ALA A 43 7.48 -12.75 -12.54
C ALA A 43 7.35 -12.65 -11.01
N ALA A 44 6.43 -13.39 -10.38
CA ALA A 44 6.23 -13.37 -8.93
C ALA A 44 7.12 -14.38 -8.18
N ARG A 45 7.64 -15.40 -8.88
CA ARG A 45 8.39 -16.50 -8.29
C ARG A 45 9.61 -15.99 -7.49
N GLY A 46 9.75 -16.48 -6.26
CA GLY A 46 10.85 -16.09 -5.36
C GLY A 46 10.70 -14.70 -4.72
N LYS A 47 9.62 -13.97 -4.96
CA LYS A 47 9.32 -12.67 -4.33
C LYS A 47 8.43 -12.83 -3.09
N ALA A 48 8.30 -11.76 -2.33
CA ALA A 48 7.45 -11.69 -1.14
C ALA A 48 6.04 -11.10 -1.43
N THR A 49 5.34 -11.61 -2.46
CA THR A 49 4.00 -11.14 -2.87
C THR A 49 2.98 -12.27 -2.88
N GLU A 50 1.68 -11.97 -3.01
CA GLU A 50 0.64 -13.00 -3.03
C GLU A 50 0.74 -13.95 -4.23
N LEU A 51 1.11 -13.44 -5.41
CA LEU A 51 1.30 -14.29 -6.59
C LEU A 51 2.49 -15.24 -6.43
N ALA A 52 3.45 -14.94 -5.56
CA ALA A 52 4.51 -15.88 -5.25
C ALA A 52 3.95 -17.15 -4.59
N ALA A 53 2.97 -17.02 -3.68
CA ALA A 53 2.31 -18.17 -3.07
C ALA A 53 1.49 -18.99 -4.08
N VAL A 54 0.93 -18.32 -5.10
CA VAL A 54 0.26 -19.01 -6.21
C VAL A 54 1.28 -19.81 -7.04
N ALA A 55 2.45 -19.24 -7.32
CA ALA A 55 3.53 -19.93 -8.03
C ALA A 55 4.05 -21.12 -7.21
N ASP A 56 4.21 -20.99 -5.90
CA ASP A 56 4.57 -22.11 -5.00
C ASP A 56 3.51 -23.22 -5.01
N PHE A 57 2.24 -22.83 -4.99
CA PHE A 57 1.12 -23.78 -5.09
C PHE A 57 1.15 -24.51 -6.44
N GLN A 58 1.38 -23.80 -7.55
CA GLN A 58 1.49 -24.38 -8.89
C GLN A 58 2.59 -25.45 -8.95
N ASP A 59 3.75 -25.19 -8.34
CA ASP A 59 4.89 -26.10 -8.36
C ASP A 59 4.68 -27.32 -7.45
N SER A 60 3.98 -27.15 -6.33
CA SER A 60 3.81 -28.19 -5.32
C SER A 60 2.59 -29.09 -5.54
N ARG A 61 1.61 -28.67 -6.36
CA ARG A 61 0.33 -29.38 -6.56
C ARG A 61 0.13 -29.81 -8.00
N ALA A 62 0.82 -30.87 -8.41
CA ALA A 62 0.71 -31.45 -9.76
C ALA A 62 -0.69 -31.99 -10.12
N ASP A 63 -1.56 -32.19 -9.12
CA ASP A 63 -2.97 -32.54 -9.27
C ASP A 63 -3.87 -31.33 -9.61
N TRP A 64 -3.31 -30.12 -9.59
CA TRP A 64 -3.94 -28.86 -9.97
C TRP A 64 -3.28 -28.23 -11.20
N GLU A 65 -4.11 -27.61 -12.04
CA GLU A 65 -3.70 -26.76 -13.16
C GLU A 65 -4.04 -25.32 -12.77
N VAL A 66 -3.01 -24.51 -12.56
CA VAL A 66 -3.15 -23.09 -12.27
C VAL A 66 -3.17 -22.31 -13.58
N ARG A 67 -4.16 -21.45 -13.76
CA ARG A 67 -4.21 -20.50 -14.87
C ARG A 67 -4.46 -19.09 -14.35
N ALA A 68 -3.44 -18.26 -14.43
CA ALA A 68 -3.58 -16.84 -14.18
C ALA A 68 -4.22 -16.13 -15.37
N SER A 69 -5.19 -15.27 -15.10
CA SER A 69 -5.73 -14.30 -16.04
C SER A 69 -4.85 -13.04 -15.99
N ARG A 70 -5.44 -11.85 -15.89
CA ARG A 70 -4.75 -10.57 -15.74
C ARG A 70 -4.21 -10.43 -14.33
N CYS A 71 -2.93 -10.08 -14.24
CA CYS A 71 -2.25 -9.69 -13.02
C CYS A 71 -1.90 -8.21 -13.14
N ALA A 72 -2.56 -7.39 -12.33
CA ALA A 72 -2.47 -5.94 -12.37
C ALA A 72 -2.18 -5.39 -10.98
N SER A 73 -1.14 -4.56 -10.87
CA SER A 73 -0.91 -3.74 -9.68
C SER A 73 -0.19 -2.45 -10.03
N ALA A 74 -0.45 -1.40 -9.25
CA ALA A 74 0.19 -0.10 -9.36
C ALA A 74 0.52 0.45 -7.96
N GLN A 75 1.45 1.39 -7.87
CA GLN A 75 1.66 2.12 -6.61
C GLN A 75 0.40 2.92 -6.26
N PRO A 76 0.06 3.11 -4.97
CA PRO A 76 -1.11 3.89 -4.59
C PRO A 76 -1.07 5.32 -5.17
N ALA A 77 -2.19 5.77 -5.70
CA ALA A 77 -2.39 7.10 -6.26
C ALA A 77 -3.88 7.48 -6.20
N GLY A 78 -4.37 8.33 -7.12
CA GLY A 78 -5.77 8.73 -7.20
C GLY A 78 -6.72 7.64 -7.71
N PRO A 79 -8.00 7.97 -7.96
CA PRO A 79 -8.94 7.01 -8.48
C PRO A 79 -8.50 6.41 -9.83
N VAL A 80 -8.75 5.12 -10.03
CA VAL A 80 -8.54 4.46 -11.32
C VAL A 80 -9.62 4.94 -12.30
N PRO A 81 -9.31 5.28 -13.56
CA PRO A 81 -10.33 5.59 -14.55
C PRO A 81 -11.28 4.39 -14.75
N GLN A 82 -12.59 4.57 -14.58
CA GLN A 82 -13.58 3.50 -14.69
C GLN A 82 -13.47 2.69 -16.00
N PRO A 83 -13.25 3.30 -17.19
CA PRO A 83 -13.09 2.52 -18.42
C PRO A 83 -11.88 1.57 -18.39
N PHE A 84 -10.78 1.96 -17.72
CA PHE A 84 -9.60 1.11 -17.58
C PHE A 84 -9.87 -0.06 -16.62
N PHE A 85 -10.55 0.21 -15.49
CA PHE A 85 -10.98 -0.86 -14.59
C PHE A 85 -11.96 -1.83 -15.27
N GLN A 86 -12.93 -1.31 -16.03
CA GLN A 86 -13.87 -2.15 -16.77
C GLN A 86 -13.15 -3.04 -17.80
N ALA A 87 -12.16 -2.51 -18.52
CA ALA A 87 -11.35 -3.31 -19.43
C ALA A 87 -10.56 -4.41 -18.72
N TYR A 88 -10.11 -4.19 -17.47
CA TYR A 88 -9.55 -5.24 -16.63
C TYR A 88 -10.59 -6.31 -16.30
N VAL A 89 -11.79 -5.91 -15.84
CA VAL A 89 -12.89 -6.83 -15.51
C VAL A 89 -13.26 -7.69 -16.72
N ASP A 90 -13.48 -7.07 -17.88
CA ASP A 90 -13.85 -7.77 -19.11
C ASP A 90 -12.77 -8.79 -19.52
N ALA A 91 -11.49 -8.42 -19.42
CA ALA A 91 -10.39 -9.32 -19.71
C ALA A 91 -10.32 -10.53 -18.76
N VAL A 92 -10.69 -10.34 -17.49
CA VAL A 92 -10.77 -11.44 -16.51
C VAL A 92 -11.96 -12.34 -16.83
N LEU A 93 -13.14 -11.79 -17.08
CA LEU A 93 -14.32 -12.58 -17.41
C LEU A 93 -14.12 -13.39 -18.70
N ASP A 94 -13.53 -12.78 -19.73
CA ASP A 94 -13.19 -13.45 -20.98
C ASP A 94 -12.25 -14.65 -20.77
N ASP A 95 -11.26 -14.52 -19.86
CA ASP A 95 -10.34 -15.62 -19.52
C ASP A 95 -11.00 -16.73 -18.69
N LEU A 96 -12.11 -16.45 -18.00
CA LEU A 96 -12.83 -17.44 -17.20
C LEU A 96 -13.97 -18.12 -17.96
N ARG A 97 -14.55 -17.44 -18.94
CA ARG A 97 -15.75 -17.86 -19.67
C ARG A 97 -15.55 -19.17 -20.41
N GLY A 98 -16.61 -19.99 -20.44
CA GLY A 98 -16.65 -21.26 -21.17
C GLY A 98 -15.72 -22.34 -20.63
N GLN A 99 -15.09 -22.12 -19.48
CA GLN A 99 -14.14 -23.05 -18.87
C GLN A 99 -14.68 -23.60 -17.55
N HIS A 100 -14.30 -24.85 -17.26
CA HIS A 100 -14.56 -25.47 -15.96
C HIS A 100 -13.46 -25.06 -14.96
N TRP A 101 -13.87 -24.53 -13.82
CA TRP A 101 -13.00 -24.17 -12.70
C TRP A 101 -13.45 -24.91 -11.44
N ASP A 102 -12.48 -25.47 -10.71
CA ASP A 102 -12.71 -26.12 -9.42
C ASP A 102 -12.59 -25.09 -8.28
N ALA A 103 -11.82 -24.02 -8.49
CA ALA A 103 -11.72 -22.87 -7.60
C ALA A 103 -11.28 -21.61 -8.37
N ILE A 104 -11.59 -20.43 -7.81
CA ILE A 104 -11.10 -19.13 -8.27
C ILE A 104 -10.43 -18.43 -7.09
N TYR A 105 -9.18 -18.00 -7.27
CA TYR A 105 -8.46 -17.19 -6.30
C TYR A 105 -8.24 -15.77 -6.83
N LEU A 106 -8.53 -14.77 -6.00
CA LEU A 106 -8.33 -13.36 -6.32
C LEU A 106 -7.33 -12.74 -5.34
N SER A 107 -6.26 -12.16 -5.86
CA SER A 107 -5.39 -11.29 -5.07
C SER A 107 -5.87 -9.85 -5.24
N LEU A 108 -6.50 -9.32 -4.18
CA LEU A 108 -7.13 -8.01 -4.17
C LEU A 108 -6.48 -7.15 -3.06
N HIS A 109 -6.48 -5.83 -3.25
CA HIS A 109 -6.11 -4.93 -2.15
C HIS A 109 -7.29 -4.77 -1.18
N GLY A 110 -8.48 -4.47 -1.74
CA GLY A 110 -9.71 -4.21 -0.98
C GLY A 110 -9.93 -2.74 -0.66
N ALA A 111 -9.10 -1.83 -1.18
CA ALA A 111 -9.25 -0.38 -1.02
C ALA A 111 -9.09 0.35 -2.37
N CYS A 112 -9.31 -0.34 -3.49
CA CYS A 112 -9.38 0.32 -4.77
C CYS A 112 -10.61 1.24 -4.82
N ILE A 113 -10.49 2.34 -5.55
CA ILE A 113 -11.60 3.20 -5.95
C ILE A 113 -11.41 3.57 -7.42
N THR A 114 -12.53 3.77 -8.13
CA THR A 114 -12.53 4.41 -9.44
C THR A 114 -13.13 5.80 -9.35
N ASP A 115 -13.09 6.54 -10.45
CA ASP A 115 -13.80 7.82 -10.57
C ASP A 115 -15.34 7.67 -10.54
N ALA A 116 -15.89 6.45 -10.61
CA ALA A 116 -17.32 6.16 -10.63
C ALA A 116 -17.82 5.18 -9.54
N ASP A 117 -16.92 4.38 -8.94
CA ASP A 117 -17.24 3.30 -8.01
C ASP A 117 -16.32 3.34 -6.78
N GLY A 118 -16.91 3.41 -5.59
CA GLY A 118 -16.19 3.39 -4.31
C GLY A 118 -15.86 1.98 -3.80
N SER A 119 -16.24 0.93 -4.53
CA SER A 119 -15.93 -0.48 -4.25
C SER A 119 -15.85 -1.34 -5.53
N PRO A 120 -14.95 -1.00 -6.47
CA PRO A 120 -14.79 -1.73 -7.73
C PRO A 120 -14.50 -3.23 -7.56
N GLU A 121 -13.83 -3.65 -6.48
CA GLU A 121 -13.63 -5.08 -6.20
C GLU A 121 -14.96 -5.84 -5.95
N LEU A 122 -15.97 -5.17 -5.37
CA LEU A 122 -17.31 -5.75 -5.24
C LEU A 122 -17.96 -5.94 -6.62
N SER A 123 -17.78 -4.97 -7.52
CA SER A 123 -18.28 -5.04 -8.90
C SER A 123 -17.62 -6.19 -9.68
N LEU A 124 -16.30 -6.36 -9.56
CA LEU A 124 -15.57 -7.52 -10.10
C LEU A 124 -16.12 -8.85 -9.55
N LEU A 125 -16.27 -8.96 -8.23
CA LEU A 125 -16.74 -10.19 -7.59
C LEU A 125 -18.17 -10.55 -7.98
N ARG A 126 -19.07 -9.57 -8.11
CA ARG A 126 -20.43 -9.78 -8.60
C ARG A 126 -20.44 -10.32 -10.02
N ALA A 127 -19.61 -9.75 -10.91
CA ALA A 127 -19.50 -10.21 -12.29
C ALA A 127 -18.97 -11.65 -12.37
N ILE A 128 -17.90 -11.97 -11.62
CA ILE A 128 -17.37 -13.35 -11.57
C ILE A 128 -18.41 -14.32 -11.02
N ARG A 129 -19.10 -13.97 -9.92
CA ARG A 129 -20.11 -14.82 -9.30
C ARG A 129 -21.32 -15.08 -10.22
N ALA A 130 -21.68 -14.11 -11.06
CA ALA A 130 -22.75 -14.27 -12.04
C ALA A 130 -22.42 -15.34 -13.10
N GLU A 131 -21.18 -15.38 -13.61
CA GLU A 131 -20.73 -16.41 -14.57
C GLU A 131 -20.37 -17.75 -13.88
N HIS A 132 -19.96 -17.71 -12.60
CA HIS A 132 -19.52 -18.86 -11.82
C HIS A 132 -20.28 -19.02 -10.48
N PRO A 133 -21.60 -19.29 -10.50
CA PRO A 133 -22.45 -19.23 -9.32
C PRO A 133 -22.12 -20.27 -8.24
N ARG A 134 -21.48 -21.39 -8.60
CA ARG A 134 -21.20 -22.51 -7.69
C ARG A 134 -19.71 -22.75 -7.42
N VAL A 135 -18.81 -22.07 -8.13
CA VAL A 135 -17.36 -22.27 -7.97
C VAL A 135 -16.90 -21.59 -6.67
N PRO A 136 -16.17 -22.26 -5.78
CA PRO A 136 -15.59 -21.62 -4.62
C PRO A 136 -14.68 -20.45 -5.02
N ILE A 137 -14.85 -19.29 -4.37
CA ILE A 137 -14.01 -18.11 -4.60
C ILE A 137 -13.29 -17.76 -3.31
N GLY A 138 -11.97 -17.74 -3.35
CA GLY A 138 -11.12 -17.25 -2.27
C GLY A 138 -10.49 -15.92 -2.65
N ALA A 139 -10.32 -15.01 -1.70
CA ALA A 139 -9.56 -13.79 -1.94
C ALA A 139 -8.65 -13.42 -0.77
N SER A 140 -7.45 -12.93 -1.09
CA SER A 140 -6.59 -12.26 -0.12
C SER A 140 -6.80 -10.76 -0.16
N PHE A 141 -6.65 -10.10 1.00
CA PHE A 141 -6.82 -8.65 1.15
C PHE A 141 -5.70 -8.01 1.97
N ASP A 142 -5.52 -6.71 1.78
CA ASP A 142 -4.69 -5.88 2.63
C ASP A 142 -5.38 -5.62 3.99
N LEU A 143 -4.60 -5.35 5.04
CA LEU A 143 -5.11 -4.90 6.34
C LEU A 143 -5.87 -3.57 6.23
N HIS A 144 -5.55 -2.73 5.24
CA HIS A 144 -6.21 -1.45 4.97
C HIS A 144 -7.52 -1.59 4.17
N ALA A 145 -7.97 -2.80 3.86
CA ALA A 145 -9.16 -3.01 3.03
C ALA A 145 -10.43 -2.34 3.60
N ASN A 146 -11.18 -1.69 2.71
CA ASN A 146 -12.50 -1.10 2.93
C ASN A 146 -13.58 -2.07 2.44
N ILE A 147 -13.83 -3.13 3.21
CA ILE A 147 -14.73 -4.20 2.77
C ILE A 147 -16.21 -3.76 2.86
N PRO A 148 -16.96 -3.74 1.73
CA PRO A 148 -18.39 -3.48 1.78
C PRO A 148 -19.16 -4.69 2.33
N PRO A 149 -20.24 -4.52 3.12
CA PRO A 149 -21.02 -5.63 3.68
C PRO A 149 -21.59 -6.61 2.65
N ALA A 150 -21.74 -6.18 1.40
CA ALA A 150 -22.22 -7.00 0.30
C ALA A 150 -21.14 -7.91 -0.34
N LEU A 151 -19.86 -7.75 0.01
CA LEU A 151 -18.75 -8.54 -0.54
C LEU A 151 -18.59 -9.90 0.15
N PRO A 152 -18.57 -10.02 1.50
CA PRO A 152 -18.36 -11.29 2.16
C PRO A 152 -19.25 -12.46 1.68
N PRO A 153 -20.56 -12.26 1.40
CA PRO A 153 -21.42 -13.34 0.89
C PRO A 153 -21.02 -13.88 -0.50
N LEU A 154 -20.16 -13.19 -1.24
CA LEU A 154 -19.69 -13.61 -2.57
C LEU A 154 -18.48 -14.55 -2.49
N LEU A 155 -17.85 -14.69 -1.33
CA LEU A 155 -16.66 -15.51 -1.12
C LEU A 155 -16.97 -16.79 -0.36
N SER A 156 -16.11 -17.78 -0.54
CA SER A 156 -16.09 -19.06 0.18
C SER A 156 -15.02 -19.11 1.27
N CYS A 157 -13.96 -18.32 1.12
CA CYS A 157 -12.97 -18.04 2.16
C CYS A 157 -12.27 -16.71 1.85
N SER A 158 -11.59 -16.15 2.85
CA SER A 158 -10.65 -15.06 2.64
C SER A 158 -9.52 -15.13 3.65
N ALA A 159 -8.43 -14.41 3.37
CA ALA A 159 -7.37 -14.17 4.34
C ALA A 159 -6.90 -12.71 4.18
N SER A 160 -6.50 -12.06 5.26
CA SER A 160 -5.96 -10.70 5.21
C SER A 160 -4.57 -10.62 5.83
N TYR A 161 -3.81 -9.61 5.45
CA TYR A 161 -2.51 -9.34 6.05
C TYR A 161 -2.66 -9.17 7.56
N ARG A 162 -1.71 -9.73 8.31
CA ARG A 162 -1.64 -9.63 9.78
C ARG A 162 -0.48 -8.76 10.23
N THR A 163 0.32 -8.26 9.28
CA THR A 163 1.45 -7.37 9.55
C THR A 163 1.26 -6.00 8.89
N TYR A 164 1.66 -4.95 9.60
CA TYR A 164 1.87 -3.61 9.07
C TYR A 164 3.12 -3.01 9.75
N PRO A 165 4.24 -2.81 9.02
CA PRO A 165 4.47 -2.98 7.57
C PRO A 165 4.10 -4.36 7.00
N HIS A 166 3.58 -4.39 5.77
CA HIS A 166 3.14 -5.63 5.12
C HIS A 166 4.34 -6.47 4.69
N ILE A 167 4.68 -7.45 5.51
CA ILE A 167 5.77 -8.41 5.25
C ILE A 167 5.25 -9.85 5.18
N ASP A 168 3.92 -10.03 5.21
CA ASP A 168 3.25 -11.34 5.23
C ASP A 168 2.28 -11.54 4.05
N MET A 169 2.54 -10.89 2.92
CA MET A 169 1.68 -10.94 1.72
C MET A 169 1.62 -12.38 1.15
N ARG A 170 2.79 -13.01 0.97
CA ARG A 170 2.91 -14.39 0.47
C ARG A 170 2.23 -15.38 1.41
N GLU A 171 2.48 -15.24 2.71
CA GLU A 171 1.92 -16.07 3.77
C GLU A 171 0.39 -15.94 3.85
N THR A 172 -0.13 -14.73 3.64
CA THR A 172 -1.57 -14.48 3.59
C THR A 172 -2.22 -15.18 2.41
N ALA A 173 -1.61 -15.08 1.22
CA ALA A 173 -2.11 -15.78 0.03
C ALA A 173 -2.05 -17.30 0.19
N ALA A 174 -0.96 -17.84 0.75
CA ALA A 174 -0.84 -19.26 1.06
C ALA A 174 -1.95 -19.74 2.00
N ARG A 175 -2.25 -18.97 3.06
CA ARG A 175 -3.33 -19.26 4.02
C ARG A 175 -4.72 -19.21 3.38
N CYS A 176 -4.94 -18.31 2.41
CA CYS A 176 -6.17 -18.27 1.62
C CYS A 176 -6.28 -19.47 0.68
N LEU A 177 -5.20 -19.82 -0.02
CA LEU A 177 -5.16 -20.94 -0.96
C LEU A 177 -5.41 -22.27 -0.23
N GLU A 178 -4.78 -22.49 0.92
CA GLU A 178 -5.00 -23.69 1.71
C GLU A 178 -6.50 -23.91 2.04
N GLN A 179 -7.17 -22.86 2.54
CA GLN A 179 -8.60 -22.90 2.83
C GLN A 179 -9.44 -23.12 1.56
N LEU A 180 -9.15 -22.39 0.49
CA LEU A 180 -9.88 -22.48 -0.78
C LEU A 180 -9.83 -23.89 -1.37
N ILE A 181 -8.65 -24.52 -1.32
CA ILE A 181 -8.44 -25.86 -1.87
C ILE A 181 -9.14 -26.91 -1.01
N ALA A 182 -9.10 -26.80 0.32
CA ALA A 182 -9.89 -27.66 1.19
C ALA A 182 -11.39 -27.56 0.91
N ILE A 183 -11.90 -26.36 0.61
CA ILE A 183 -13.30 -26.17 0.20
C ILE A 183 -13.60 -26.82 -1.15
N ALA A 184 -12.75 -26.59 -2.15
CA ALA A 184 -12.92 -27.14 -3.49
C ALA A 184 -12.86 -28.68 -3.52
N GLU A 185 -12.10 -29.29 -2.61
CA GLU A 185 -11.99 -30.74 -2.44
C GLU A 185 -13.09 -31.32 -1.54
N GLY A 186 -13.97 -30.48 -0.99
CA GLY A 186 -15.07 -30.88 -0.12
C GLY A 186 -14.65 -31.27 1.30
N ALA A 187 -13.41 -30.98 1.69
CA ALA A 187 -12.86 -31.25 3.02
C ALA A 187 -13.28 -30.20 4.06
N SER A 188 -13.70 -29.01 3.62
CA SER A 188 -14.13 -27.91 4.50
C SER A 188 -15.32 -27.13 3.91
N ARG A 189 -16.16 -26.58 4.78
CA ARG A 189 -17.30 -25.70 4.43
C ARG A 189 -17.49 -24.63 5.51
N PRO A 190 -16.54 -23.69 5.64
CA PRO A 190 -16.63 -22.69 6.69
C PRO A 190 -17.77 -21.71 6.39
N VAL A 191 -18.21 -21.04 7.44
CA VAL A 191 -19.16 -19.92 7.38
C VAL A 191 -18.47 -18.66 7.87
N ALA A 192 -18.91 -17.51 7.35
CA ALA A 192 -18.35 -16.21 7.70
C ALA A 192 -19.30 -15.41 8.60
N ALA A 193 -18.71 -14.60 9.47
CA ALA A 193 -19.36 -13.46 10.10
C ALA A 193 -18.50 -12.22 9.86
N PHE A 194 -19.12 -11.09 9.54
CA PHE A 194 -18.44 -9.85 9.20
C PHE A 194 -19.12 -8.65 9.87
N ARG A 195 -18.32 -7.70 10.36
CA ARG A 195 -18.81 -6.41 10.87
C ARG A 195 -17.86 -5.29 10.49
N ASN A 196 -18.44 -4.22 9.94
CA ASN A 196 -17.81 -2.91 9.79
C ASN A 196 -18.72 -1.88 10.48
N GLY A 197 -18.26 -1.25 11.55
CA GLY A 197 -19.03 -0.22 12.26
C GLY A 197 -18.70 1.22 11.83
N GLY A 198 -17.93 1.41 10.76
CA GLY A 198 -17.71 2.71 10.13
C GLY A 198 -16.74 3.65 10.87
N ALA A 199 -15.96 3.14 11.83
CA ALA A 199 -14.96 3.93 12.52
C ALA A 199 -13.74 4.18 11.62
N TRP A 200 -13.42 5.45 11.37
CA TRP A 200 -12.20 5.82 10.65
C TRP A 200 -11.02 5.81 11.61
N LEU A 201 -10.09 4.90 11.36
CA LEU A 201 -8.87 4.78 12.13
C LEU A 201 -7.69 5.33 11.36
N GLN A 202 -6.71 5.82 12.11
CA GLN A 202 -5.51 6.42 11.55
C GLN A 202 -4.47 5.35 11.30
N SER A 203 -4.06 5.18 10.04
CA SER A 203 -3.07 4.16 9.70
C SER A 203 -1.70 4.40 10.33
N ALA A 204 -1.42 5.58 10.88
CA ALA A 204 -0.17 5.84 11.62
C ALA A 204 0.01 4.89 12.82
N ASN A 205 -1.06 4.60 13.57
CA ASN A 205 -1.02 3.73 14.76
C ASN A 205 -1.52 2.30 14.49
N MET A 206 -1.65 1.89 13.22
CA MET A 206 -2.02 0.52 12.84
C MET A 206 -0.85 -0.46 12.81
N ARG A 207 0.32 -0.10 13.34
CA ARG A 207 1.48 -0.99 13.36
C ARG A 207 1.19 -2.28 14.14
N THR A 208 1.74 -3.38 13.68
CA THR A 208 1.49 -4.71 14.25
C THR A 208 2.65 -5.26 15.07
N ASP A 209 3.76 -4.51 15.14
CA ASP A 209 4.89 -4.79 16.03
C ASP A 209 4.75 -4.08 17.39
N ALA A 210 3.97 -3.00 17.47
CA ALA A 210 3.63 -2.29 18.70
C ALA A 210 2.34 -1.46 18.52
N GLY A 211 1.68 -1.15 19.65
CA GLY A 211 0.48 -0.30 19.67
C GLY A 211 -0.82 -1.09 19.57
N PRO A 212 -1.97 -0.40 19.37
CA PRO A 212 -3.28 -1.02 19.53
C PRO A 212 -3.55 -2.15 18.55
N MET A 213 -3.08 -2.04 17.30
CA MET A 213 -3.25 -3.11 16.31
C MET A 213 -2.40 -4.35 16.64
N ALA A 214 -1.21 -4.20 17.25
CA ALA A 214 -0.41 -5.34 17.68
C ALA A 214 -1.14 -6.19 18.75
N ASP A 215 -1.75 -5.52 19.73
CA ASP A 215 -2.56 -6.16 20.79
C ASP A 215 -3.78 -6.87 20.20
N LEU A 216 -4.48 -6.21 19.27
CA LEU A 216 -5.65 -6.79 18.60
C LEU A 216 -5.28 -7.98 17.73
N GLN A 217 -4.17 -7.93 16.99
CA GLN A 217 -3.66 -9.06 16.22
C GLN A 217 -3.25 -10.22 17.12
N ALA A 218 -2.70 -9.96 18.31
CA ALA A 218 -2.42 -11.00 19.29
C ALA A 218 -3.70 -11.65 19.82
N LEU A 219 -4.74 -10.85 20.11
CA LEU A 219 -6.05 -11.33 20.52
C LEU A 219 -6.71 -12.17 19.41
N ALA A 220 -6.70 -11.70 18.16
CA ALA A 220 -7.22 -12.44 17.01
C ALA A 220 -6.51 -13.80 16.83
N ARG A 221 -5.18 -13.84 16.98
CA ARG A 221 -4.42 -15.11 16.95
C ARG A 221 -4.83 -16.05 18.09
N ALA A 222 -4.96 -15.55 19.31
CA ALA A 222 -5.39 -16.36 20.45
C ALA A 222 -6.83 -16.87 20.31
N GLY A 223 -7.71 -16.08 19.69
CA GLY A 223 -9.11 -16.45 19.40
C GLY A 223 -9.29 -17.38 18.20
N THR A 224 -8.26 -17.57 17.36
CA THR A 224 -8.30 -18.49 16.21
C THR A 224 -8.01 -19.92 16.67
N VAL A 225 -8.96 -20.51 17.41
CA VAL A 225 -8.85 -21.85 18.00
C VAL A 225 -10.14 -22.66 17.83
N GLY A 226 -10.01 -23.98 17.89
CA GLY A 226 -11.14 -24.90 17.80
C GLY A 226 -11.92 -24.71 16.48
N PRO A 227 -13.22 -24.36 16.53
CA PRO A 227 -14.02 -24.17 15.33
C PRO A 227 -13.75 -22.86 14.58
N VAL A 228 -12.98 -21.91 15.15
CA VAL A 228 -12.63 -20.64 14.48
C VAL A 228 -11.40 -20.85 13.60
N ARG A 229 -11.52 -20.54 12.31
CA ARG A 229 -10.52 -20.84 11.27
C ARG A 229 -9.63 -19.66 10.91
N ASP A 230 -10.19 -18.46 10.85
CA ASP A 230 -9.44 -17.23 10.61
C ASP A 230 -10.19 -16.04 11.23
N ILE A 231 -9.45 -15.12 11.81
CA ILE A 231 -9.94 -13.82 12.26
C ILE A 231 -9.06 -12.77 11.57
N ALA A 232 -9.66 -12.00 10.67
CA ALA A 232 -9.02 -10.89 9.99
C ALA A 232 -9.49 -9.56 10.61
N LEU A 233 -8.51 -8.69 10.87
CA LEU A 233 -8.71 -7.33 11.33
C LEU A 233 -8.36 -6.38 10.19
N HIS A 234 -9.30 -5.52 9.82
CA HIS A 234 -9.06 -4.45 8.87
C HIS A 234 -9.06 -3.11 9.59
N GLY A 235 -8.04 -2.30 9.32
CA GLY A 235 -7.98 -0.90 9.75
C GLY A 235 -8.88 0.01 8.91
N GLY A 236 -9.15 -0.39 7.67
CA GLY A 236 -9.70 0.48 6.64
C GLY A 236 -8.68 1.50 6.13
N PHE A 237 -9.02 2.14 5.01
CA PHE A 237 -8.24 3.18 4.37
C PHE A 237 -9.11 4.43 4.22
N PRO A 238 -9.09 5.36 5.20
CA PRO A 238 -9.99 6.52 5.20
C PRO A 238 -9.74 7.46 4.02
N TYR A 239 -8.53 7.44 3.44
CA TYR A 239 -8.19 8.28 2.29
C TYR A 239 -8.92 7.86 1.00
N ALA A 240 -9.48 6.64 0.93
CA ALA A 240 -10.35 6.24 -0.18
C ALA A 240 -11.64 7.06 -0.24
N ASN A 241 -12.05 7.68 0.88
CA ASN A 241 -13.32 8.41 1.00
C ASN A 241 -14.53 7.59 0.50
N SER A 242 -14.47 6.27 0.66
CA SER A 242 -15.52 5.34 0.28
C SER A 242 -16.60 5.25 1.38
N PRO A 243 -17.89 5.04 1.04
CA PRO A 243 -18.93 4.78 2.04
C PRO A 243 -18.68 3.53 2.89
N HIS A 244 -17.73 2.67 2.48
CA HIS A 244 -17.34 1.46 3.18
C HIS A 244 -16.03 1.62 3.96
N SER A 245 -15.49 2.84 4.04
CA SER A 245 -14.27 3.10 4.81
C SER A 245 -14.55 2.90 6.30
N GLY A 246 -13.80 2.00 6.93
CA GLY A 246 -13.89 1.81 8.37
C GLY A 246 -13.22 0.53 8.87
N ALA A 247 -12.91 0.53 10.16
CA ALA A 247 -12.43 -0.64 10.88
C ALA A 247 -13.45 -1.78 10.79
N SER A 248 -12.97 -2.97 10.42
CA SER A 248 -13.83 -4.14 10.30
C SER A 248 -13.16 -5.42 10.80
N VAL A 249 -13.99 -6.40 11.14
CA VAL A 249 -13.58 -7.74 11.58
C VAL A 249 -14.28 -8.75 10.69
N TRP A 250 -13.52 -9.71 10.17
CA TRP A 250 -14.03 -10.82 9.38
C TRP A 250 -13.58 -12.14 9.99
N VAL A 251 -14.54 -12.96 10.41
CA VAL A 251 -14.30 -14.27 11.00
C VAL A 251 -14.77 -15.37 10.06
N TRP A 252 -13.95 -16.40 9.88
CA TRP A 252 -14.32 -17.68 9.30
C TRP A 252 -14.33 -18.76 10.38
N ALA A 253 -15.37 -19.59 10.43
CA ALA A 253 -15.48 -20.68 11.39
C ALA A 253 -16.25 -21.89 10.80
N ASP A 254 -16.23 -23.03 11.49
CA ASP A 254 -17.00 -24.22 11.10
C ASP A 254 -18.51 -24.05 11.31
N THR A 255 -18.91 -23.21 12.26
CA THR A 255 -20.31 -22.99 12.63
C THR A 255 -20.62 -21.51 12.75
N GLY A 256 -21.87 -21.15 12.47
CA GLY A 256 -22.32 -19.76 12.53
C GLY A 256 -22.24 -19.18 13.95
N GLU A 257 -22.48 -20.01 14.96
CA GLU A 257 -22.36 -19.62 16.37
C GLU A 257 -20.91 -19.27 16.74
N ALA A 258 -19.94 -20.09 16.31
CA ALA A 258 -18.53 -19.81 16.56
C ALA A 258 -18.08 -18.54 15.85
N ALA A 259 -18.50 -18.34 14.60
CA ALA A 259 -18.19 -17.13 13.84
C ALA A 259 -18.78 -15.87 14.51
N ALA A 260 -20.06 -15.91 14.89
CA ALA A 260 -20.74 -14.79 15.53
C ALA A 260 -20.13 -14.42 16.89
N ARG A 261 -19.88 -15.42 17.75
CA ARG A 261 -19.27 -15.19 19.07
C ARG A 261 -17.89 -14.56 18.97
N ALA A 262 -17.03 -15.12 18.11
CA ALA A 262 -15.68 -14.58 17.91
C ALA A 262 -15.74 -13.16 17.30
N LEU A 263 -16.66 -12.91 16.36
CA LEU A 263 -16.87 -11.57 15.82
C LEU A 263 -17.25 -10.56 16.89
N ASP A 264 -18.21 -10.90 17.76
CA ASP A 264 -18.68 -10.02 18.84
C ASP A 264 -17.54 -9.68 19.82
N GLU A 265 -16.81 -10.70 20.27
CA GLU A 265 -15.70 -10.54 21.21
C GLU A 265 -14.58 -9.67 20.64
N ILE A 266 -14.11 -10.01 19.44
CA ILE A 266 -12.99 -9.30 18.80
C ILE A 266 -13.39 -7.88 18.43
N TYR A 267 -14.60 -7.68 17.91
CA TYR A 267 -15.05 -6.35 17.53
C TYR A 267 -15.24 -5.44 18.76
N ALA A 268 -15.77 -5.96 19.87
CA ALA A 268 -15.87 -5.19 21.11
C ALA A 268 -14.49 -4.76 21.64
N ALA A 269 -13.50 -5.67 21.59
CA ALA A 269 -12.11 -5.33 21.94
C ALA A 269 -11.51 -4.28 21.00
N TYR A 270 -11.84 -4.34 19.71
CA TYR A 270 -11.39 -3.36 18.72
C TYR A 270 -11.99 -1.98 18.98
N GLU A 271 -13.30 -1.91 19.20
CA GLU A 271 -14.02 -0.66 19.49
C GLU A 271 -13.49 0.02 20.77
N ALA A 272 -13.18 -0.76 21.80
CA ALA A 272 -12.58 -0.24 23.04
C ALA A 272 -11.21 0.42 22.83
N ARG A 273 -10.53 0.16 21.71
CA ARG A 273 -9.20 0.70 21.37
C ARG A 273 -9.24 1.84 20.35
N PHE A 274 -10.40 2.25 19.83
CA PHE A 274 -10.47 3.23 18.73
C PHE A 274 -9.74 4.55 19.03
N ALA A 275 -9.83 5.05 20.27
CA ALA A 275 -9.13 6.28 20.66
C ALA A 275 -7.60 6.14 20.64
N ASP A 276 -7.07 4.92 20.86
CA ASP A 276 -5.62 4.66 20.88
C ASP A 276 -4.99 4.77 19.47
N PHE A 277 -5.81 4.79 18.42
CA PHE A 277 -5.33 4.97 17.06
C PHE A 277 -5.02 6.43 16.71
N GLU A 278 -5.47 7.42 17.50
CA GLU A 278 -5.19 8.83 17.22
C GLU A 278 -3.68 9.14 17.37
N PRO A 279 -3.00 9.63 16.30
CA PRO A 279 -1.59 9.96 16.36
C PRO A 279 -1.36 11.31 17.03
N GLU A 280 -0.15 11.52 17.52
CA GLU A 280 0.33 12.87 17.82
C GLU A 280 0.49 13.67 16.52
N LEU A 281 -0.04 14.90 16.48
CA LEU A 281 0.07 15.78 15.32
C LEU A 281 1.23 16.76 15.52
N ILE A 282 2.39 16.42 14.96
CA ILE A 282 3.63 17.21 15.13
C ILE A 282 3.86 18.08 13.89
N ALA A 283 3.92 19.40 14.06
CA ALA A 283 4.19 20.31 12.93
C ALA A 283 5.59 20.07 12.31
N PRO A 284 5.80 20.34 11.00
CA PRO A 284 7.06 20.04 10.32
C PRO A 284 8.30 20.65 11.01
N ALA A 285 8.23 21.94 11.36
CA ALA A 285 9.32 22.63 12.05
C ALA A 285 9.62 22.02 13.43
N ASP A 286 8.59 21.55 14.14
CA ASP A 286 8.75 20.90 15.44
C ASP A 286 9.40 19.53 15.30
N GLY A 287 9.03 18.78 14.27
CA GLY A 287 9.65 17.49 13.94
C GLY A 287 11.15 17.64 13.66
N ILE A 288 11.54 18.62 12.83
CA ILE A 288 12.96 18.93 12.57
C ILE A 288 13.69 19.31 13.87
N ARG A 289 13.10 20.19 14.70
CA ARG A 289 13.70 20.58 15.99
C ARG A 289 13.86 19.38 16.94
N GLN A 290 12.88 18.48 17.02
CA GLN A 290 12.98 17.27 17.82
C GLN A 290 14.09 16.34 17.31
N ALA A 291 14.21 16.20 16.00
CA ALA A 291 15.22 15.35 15.37
C ALA A 291 16.65 15.86 15.60
N LEU A 292 16.87 17.17 15.46
CA LEU A 292 18.18 17.80 15.67
C LEU A 292 18.69 17.67 17.11
N ARG A 293 17.80 17.53 18.10
CA ARG A 293 18.18 17.28 19.51
C ARG A 293 18.62 15.84 19.81
N THR A 294 18.29 14.88 18.96
CA THR A 294 18.55 13.45 19.19
C THR A 294 19.81 13.01 18.44
N PRO A 295 20.92 12.60 19.10
CA PRO A 295 22.16 12.23 18.39
C PRO A 295 22.00 11.00 17.49
N GLY A 296 22.86 10.88 16.48
CA GLY A 296 22.81 9.80 15.49
C GLY A 296 21.84 10.06 14.33
N LEU A 297 21.67 9.10 13.44
CA LEU A 297 20.72 9.20 12.33
C LEU A 297 19.29 9.26 12.86
N VAL A 298 18.56 10.32 12.55
CA VAL A 298 17.13 10.45 12.86
C VAL A 298 16.36 10.65 11.57
N ALA A 299 15.28 9.89 11.39
CA ALA A 299 14.36 10.13 10.30
C ALA A 299 13.23 11.08 10.73
N VAL A 300 12.88 12.02 9.86
CA VAL A 300 11.66 12.82 9.96
C VAL A 300 10.78 12.43 8.78
N THR A 301 9.75 11.66 9.07
CA THR A 301 8.81 11.11 8.09
C THR A 301 7.70 12.12 7.83
N ASP A 302 7.35 12.31 6.56
CA ASP A 302 6.16 13.05 6.07
C ASP A 302 5.11 12.03 5.61
N PRO A 303 4.22 11.57 6.50
CA PRO A 303 3.15 10.63 6.17
C PRO A 303 2.14 11.22 5.20
N ALA A 304 2.00 12.55 5.20
CA ALA A 304 0.98 13.24 4.42
C ALA A 304 1.17 13.12 2.92
N ASP A 305 2.42 12.89 2.50
CA ASP A 305 2.79 12.69 1.11
C ASP A 305 3.55 11.37 0.90
N ASN A 306 3.24 10.37 1.73
CA ASN A 306 3.75 9.00 1.59
C ASN A 306 3.21 8.36 0.29
N PRO A 307 4.06 7.96 -0.66
CA PRO A 307 3.64 7.29 -1.90
C PRO A 307 2.79 6.03 -1.64
N LEU A 308 3.10 5.25 -0.60
CA LEU A 308 2.34 4.05 -0.21
C LEU A 308 1.03 4.36 0.52
N SER A 309 0.51 5.58 0.36
CA SER A 309 -0.83 6.00 0.79
C SER A 309 -1.45 6.96 -0.23
N GLY A 310 -0.94 7.00 -1.47
CA GLY A 310 -1.40 7.92 -2.51
C GLY A 310 -0.76 9.32 -2.45
N GLY A 311 0.39 9.45 -1.79
CA GLY A 311 1.23 10.65 -1.86
C GLY A 311 1.56 11.01 -3.31
N ILE A 312 1.54 12.30 -3.62
CA ILE A 312 1.83 12.85 -4.94
C ILE A 312 3.33 13.12 -5.16
N GLY A 313 4.14 12.97 -4.11
CA GLY A 313 5.58 13.18 -4.11
C GLY A 313 5.94 14.63 -4.43
N ASP A 314 5.11 15.59 -4.05
CA ASP A 314 5.24 16.99 -4.47
C ASP A 314 4.80 17.99 -3.38
N THR A 315 4.55 17.55 -2.14
CA THR A 315 4.20 18.49 -1.07
C THR A 315 5.45 19.17 -0.48
N PRO A 316 5.44 20.51 -0.31
CA PRO A 316 6.65 21.27 0.03
C PRO A 316 6.93 21.41 1.53
N ALA A 317 5.97 21.13 2.41
CA ALA A 317 6.03 21.58 3.82
C ALA A 317 7.24 21.05 4.60
N LEU A 318 7.60 19.77 4.46
CA LEU A 318 8.79 19.22 5.09
C LEU A 318 10.09 19.81 4.50
N LEU A 319 10.10 20.08 3.19
CA LEU A 319 11.28 20.67 2.53
C LEU A 319 11.49 22.10 3.03
N ALA A 320 10.43 22.89 3.11
CA ALA A 320 10.49 24.25 3.66
C ALA A 320 11.04 24.24 5.09
N ALA A 321 10.47 23.40 5.97
CA ALA A 321 10.94 23.29 7.36
C ALA A 321 12.40 22.84 7.48
N LEU A 322 12.88 21.97 6.57
CA LEU A 322 14.28 21.56 6.53
C LEU A 322 15.20 22.72 6.12
N LEU A 323 14.84 23.50 5.10
CA LEU A 323 15.62 24.66 4.65
C LEU A 323 15.66 25.76 5.72
N ASP A 324 14.53 26.03 6.38
CA ASP A 324 14.41 27.03 7.44
C ASP A 324 15.27 26.68 8.68
N ALA A 325 15.60 25.40 8.86
CA ALA A 325 16.50 24.94 9.92
C ALA A 325 17.99 25.17 9.62
N GLY A 326 18.34 25.74 8.46
CA GLY A 326 19.69 26.24 8.16
C GLY A 326 20.68 25.24 7.54
N LEU A 327 20.32 23.96 7.40
CA LEU A 327 21.10 22.92 6.69
C LEU A 327 22.56 22.76 7.17
N GLU A 328 22.81 22.97 8.45
CA GLU A 328 24.16 22.87 9.04
C GLU A 328 24.59 21.42 9.31
N ALA A 329 23.64 20.49 9.34
CA ALA A 329 23.89 19.07 9.57
C ALA A 329 23.78 18.27 8.27
N PRO A 330 24.60 17.22 8.07
CA PRO A 330 24.47 16.31 6.94
C PRO A 330 23.06 15.74 6.85
N SER A 331 22.31 16.15 5.83
CA SER A 331 20.88 15.87 5.73
C SER A 331 20.53 15.27 4.39
N VAL A 332 19.49 14.44 4.34
CA VAL A 332 18.95 13.88 3.11
C VAL A 332 17.46 14.18 3.06
N TYR A 333 16.97 14.65 1.91
CA TYR A 333 15.55 14.77 1.61
C TYR A 333 15.16 13.78 0.50
N ALA A 334 14.28 12.83 0.83
CA ALA A 334 13.86 11.75 -0.05
C ALA A 334 12.32 11.62 -0.09
N SER A 335 11.63 11.99 -1.16
CA SER A 335 12.11 12.65 -2.37
C SER A 335 11.00 13.56 -2.88
N LEU A 336 11.24 14.30 -3.96
CA LEU A 336 10.19 14.92 -4.77
C LEU A 336 10.14 14.25 -6.14
N ALA A 337 8.98 14.24 -6.79
CA ALA A 337 8.75 13.74 -8.14
C ALA A 337 8.53 14.92 -9.10
N ASP A 338 9.62 15.37 -9.73
CA ASP A 338 9.60 16.47 -10.70
C ASP A 338 10.45 16.11 -11.94
N PRO A 339 9.84 15.53 -12.98
CA PRO A 339 10.56 15.19 -14.20
C PRO A 339 11.17 16.41 -14.89
N GLY A 340 10.57 17.60 -14.73
CA GLY A 340 11.10 18.83 -15.32
C GLY A 340 12.41 19.27 -14.65
N VAL A 341 12.54 19.09 -13.34
CA VAL A 341 13.81 19.34 -12.62
C VAL A 341 14.87 18.33 -13.02
N VAL A 342 14.51 17.05 -13.15
CA VAL A 342 15.44 16.00 -13.60
C VAL A 342 16.01 16.33 -14.97
N GLU A 343 15.16 16.67 -15.95
CA GLU A 343 15.60 17.00 -17.31
C GLU A 343 16.47 18.27 -17.34
N ARG A 344 16.09 19.32 -16.61
CA ARG A 344 16.91 20.54 -16.52
C ARG A 344 18.28 20.27 -15.89
N ALA A 345 18.33 19.47 -14.83
CA ALA A 345 19.58 19.14 -14.16
C ALA A 345 20.47 18.24 -15.03
N ARG A 346 19.88 17.29 -15.74
CA ARG A 346 20.58 16.45 -16.71
C ARG A 346 21.20 17.28 -17.84
N ALA A 347 20.44 18.23 -18.39
CA ALA A 347 20.93 19.12 -19.44
C ALA A 347 22.05 20.06 -18.96
N ALA A 348 21.98 20.52 -17.71
CA ALA A 348 23.01 21.39 -17.12
C ALA A 348 24.31 20.64 -16.78
N GLY A 349 24.21 19.35 -16.43
CA GLY A 349 25.34 18.49 -16.11
C GLY A 349 25.75 18.51 -14.63
N GLU A 350 26.49 17.49 -14.21
CA GLU A 350 27.04 17.40 -12.85
C GLU A 350 27.96 18.60 -12.54
N GLY A 351 27.85 19.13 -11.33
CA GLY A 351 28.55 20.33 -10.90
C GLY A 351 27.86 21.65 -11.23
N ALA A 352 26.89 21.68 -12.16
CA ALA A 352 26.12 22.88 -12.45
C ALA A 352 25.28 23.33 -11.24
N THR A 353 25.05 24.64 -11.13
CA THR A 353 24.18 25.22 -10.09
C THR A 353 22.93 25.78 -10.74
N LEU A 354 21.77 25.46 -10.18
CA LEU A 354 20.45 25.83 -10.70
C LEU A 354 19.65 26.58 -9.65
N ASP A 355 18.95 27.62 -10.08
CA ASP A 355 17.88 28.24 -9.31
C ASP A 355 16.57 27.47 -9.61
N LEU A 356 15.96 26.90 -8.58
CA LEU A 356 14.85 25.96 -8.66
C LEU A 356 13.68 26.39 -7.77
N ARG A 357 12.49 25.92 -8.12
CA ARG A 357 11.31 25.94 -7.27
C ARG A 357 10.80 24.50 -7.16
N LEU A 358 10.80 23.93 -5.97
CA LEU A 358 10.49 22.52 -5.73
C LEU A 358 9.21 22.37 -4.89
N GLY A 359 8.39 21.36 -5.19
CA GLY A 359 7.10 21.14 -4.53
C GLY A 359 5.99 22.05 -5.07
N GLY A 360 4.74 21.74 -4.75
CA GLY A 360 3.56 22.57 -5.04
C GLY A 360 3.25 22.74 -6.53
N ARG A 361 3.84 21.92 -7.42
CA ARG A 361 3.68 22.03 -8.87
C ARG A 361 2.38 21.41 -9.36
N ARG A 362 2.02 20.26 -8.78
CA ARG A 362 0.83 19.47 -9.15
C ARG A 362 -0.45 20.13 -8.66
N THR A 363 -0.41 20.76 -7.49
CA THR A 363 -1.55 21.46 -6.90
C THR A 363 -1.09 22.42 -5.81
N PRO A 364 -1.68 23.63 -5.71
CA PRO A 364 -1.41 24.56 -4.61
C PRO A 364 -2.11 24.14 -3.30
N LEU A 365 -3.03 23.15 -3.36
CA LEU A 365 -3.83 22.71 -2.20
C LEU A 365 -2.99 22.25 -1.01
N TYR A 366 -1.76 21.79 -1.25
CA TYR A 366 -0.87 21.24 -0.23
C TYR A 366 0.35 22.12 0.05
N GLY A 367 0.38 23.35 -0.47
CA GLY A 367 1.41 24.33 -0.19
C GLY A 367 2.13 24.87 -1.42
N GLU A 368 2.83 25.97 -1.23
CA GLU A 368 3.53 26.70 -2.28
C GLU A 368 4.93 26.14 -2.58
N PRO A 369 5.40 26.22 -3.84
CA PRO A 369 6.75 25.81 -4.21
C PRO A 369 7.84 26.54 -3.41
N VAL A 370 8.86 25.79 -3.00
CA VAL A 370 10.01 26.27 -2.23
C VAL A 370 11.13 26.69 -3.19
N ALA A 371 11.53 27.96 -3.14
CA ALA A 371 12.64 28.47 -3.93
C ALA A 371 13.99 28.11 -3.29
N LEU A 372 14.93 27.61 -4.09
CA LEU A 372 16.26 27.24 -3.63
C LEU A 372 17.28 27.27 -4.76
N ARG A 373 18.56 27.41 -4.39
CA ARG A 373 19.69 27.31 -5.30
C ARG A 373 20.45 26.03 -4.98
N ALA A 374 20.55 25.12 -5.94
CA ALA A 374 21.14 23.80 -5.71
C ALA A 374 22.19 23.42 -6.76
N ARG A 375 23.21 22.67 -6.33
CA ARG A 375 24.24 22.11 -7.21
C ARG A 375 23.88 20.68 -7.61
N VAL A 376 23.99 20.34 -8.89
CA VAL A 376 23.80 18.97 -9.39
C VAL A 376 24.96 18.11 -8.90
N LEU A 377 24.67 17.08 -8.11
CA LEU A 377 25.69 16.14 -7.65
C LEU A 377 25.82 14.95 -8.58
N ARG A 378 24.70 14.37 -9.00
CA ARG A 378 24.70 13.15 -9.81
C ARG A 378 23.37 12.85 -10.45
N TYR A 379 23.45 12.04 -11.49
CA TYR A 379 22.31 11.46 -12.19
C TYR A 379 22.30 9.93 -12.05
N THR A 380 21.11 9.34 -11.95
CA THR A 380 20.88 7.89 -11.88
C THR A 380 19.68 7.51 -12.76
N ASP A 381 19.60 6.25 -13.20
CA ASP A 381 18.51 5.75 -14.05
C ASP A 381 17.20 5.48 -13.28
N GLY A 382 17.27 5.41 -11.95
CA GLY A 382 16.11 5.19 -11.08
C GLY A 382 15.60 3.76 -11.04
N VAL A 383 16.46 2.78 -11.29
CA VAL A 383 16.10 1.36 -11.24
C VAL A 383 16.84 0.68 -10.10
N PHE A 384 16.11 0.09 -9.17
CA PHE A 384 16.67 -0.69 -8.07
C PHE A 384 15.80 -1.91 -7.76
N VAL A 385 16.34 -2.85 -6.97
CA VAL A 385 15.62 -4.02 -6.48
C VAL A 385 15.53 -3.90 -4.96
N ASN A 386 14.32 -4.05 -4.41
CA ASN A 386 14.11 -4.01 -2.96
C ASN A 386 14.96 -5.07 -2.26
N SER A 387 15.77 -4.61 -1.31
CA SER A 387 16.68 -5.41 -0.50
C SER A 387 16.15 -5.64 0.92
N GLY A 388 15.25 -4.77 1.37
CA GLY A 388 14.59 -4.82 2.66
C GLY A 388 13.43 -5.82 2.71
N PRO A 389 12.78 -5.94 3.88
CA PRO A 389 11.80 -7.01 4.12
C PRO A 389 10.50 -6.89 3.32
N MET A 390 10.08 -5.67 2.99
CA MET A 390 8.84 -5.43 2.25
C MET A 390 9.11 -5.61 0.75
N GLU A 391 8.30 -6.43 0.09
CA GLU A 391 8.41 -6.70 -1.35
C GLU A 391 9.84 -7.08 -1.80
N THR A 392 10.58 -7.82 -0.97
CA THR A 392 11.97 -8.21 -1.27
C THR A 392 12.08 -8.86 -2.66
N GLY A 393 13.08 -8.43 -3.42
CA GLY A 393 13.32 -8.93 -4.78
C GLY A 393 12.42 -8.31 -5.86
N LEU A 394 11.51 -7.39 -5.50
CA LEU A 394 10.74 -6.63 -6.47
C LEU A 394 11.58 -5.49 -7.06
N ALA A 395 11.58 -5.36 -8.39
CA ALA A 395 12.19 -4.23 -9.08
C ALA A 395 11.29 -2.99 -8.95
N VAL A 396 11.89 -1.84 -8.69
CA VAL A 396 11.22 -0.55 -8.56
C VAL A 396 11.82 0.43 -9.55
N HIS A 397 10.95 1.22 -10.18
CA HIS A 397 11.30 2.19 -11.22
C HIS A 397 10.81 3.58 -10.83
N CYS A 398 11.68 4.42 -10.25
CA CYS A 398 11.41 5.85 -10.02
C CYS A 398 11.79 6.73 -11.22
N GLY A 399 12.36 6.11 -12.27
CA GLY A 399 12.83 6.76 -13.49
C GLY A 399 14.05 7.64 -13.26
N PRO A 400 14.57 8.27 -14.33
CA PRO A 400 15.67 9.23 -14.24
C PRO A 400 15.60 10.10 -12.98
N THR A 401 16.67 10.12 -12.22
CA THR A 401 16.69 10.77 -10.90
C THR A 401 17.96 11.59 -10.75
N VAL A 402 17.83 12.78 -10.18
CA VAL A 402 18.94 13.67 -9.85
C VAL A 402 19.09 13.81 -8.34
N VAL A 403 20.32 13.81 -7.87
CA VAL A 403 20.67 14.25 -6.51
C VAL A 403 21.25 15.65 -6.58
N LEU A 404 20.69 16.55 -5.78
CA LEU A 404 21.06 17.95 -5.68
C LEU A 404 21.69 18.25 -4.31
N ALA A 405 22.62 19.19 -4.24
CA ALA A 405 23.18 19.69 -2.99
C ALA A 405 22.66 21.09 -2.67
N VAL A 406 22.25 21.30 -1.41
CA VAL A 406 21.90 22.60 -0.82
C VAL A 406 22.52 22.64 0.58
N GLY A 407 23.54 23.47 0.80
CA GLY A 407 24.33 23.40 2.05
C GLY A 407 24.92 22.01 2.27
N GLU A 408 24.78 21.47 3.49
CA GLU A 408 25.14 20.08 3.83
C GLU A 408 24.03 19.06 3.50
N ALA A 409 22.94 19.48 2.85
CA ALA A 409 21.82 18.60 2.50
C ALA A 409 21.90 18.08 1.06
N GLN A 410 21.51 16.82 0.89
CA GLN A 410 21.31 16.15 -0.40
C GLN A 410 19.81 15.95 -0.64
N LEU A 411 19.30 16.48 -1.75
CA LEU A 411 17.89 16.41 -2.13
C LEU A 411 17.76 15.46 -3.32
N ILE A 412 16.92 14.44 -3.21
CA ILE A 412 16.64 13.47 -4.27
C ILE A 412 15.38 13.91 -5.02
N VAL A 413 15.49 14.09 -6.34
CA VAL A 413 14.36 14.43 -7.22
C VAL A 413 14.24 13.38 -8.32
N THR A 414 13.11 12.69 -8.32
CA THR A 414 12.78 11.55 -9.20
C THR A 414 11.88 11.99 -10.36
N THR A 415 11.78 11.15 -11.40
CA THR A 415 10.84 11.37 -12.52
C THR A 415 9.41 10.95 -12.13
N HIS A 416 9.28 9.81 -11.45
CA HIS A 416 8.01 9.23 -11.04
C HIS A 416 7.90 9.19 -9.52
N VAL A 417 6.68 9.28 -9.02
CA VAL A 417 6.41 9.05 -7.59
C VAL A 417 6.82 7.63 -7.24
N ALA A 418 7.71 7.48 -6.27
CA ALA A 418 8.21 6.19 -5.83
C ALA A 418 8.45 6.19 -4.30
N PRO A 419 8.17 5.08 -3.62
CA PRO A 419 8.40 4.98 -2.19
C PRO A 419 9.90 4.93 -1.88
N CYS A 420 10.30 5.69 -0.86
CA CYS A 420 11.67 5.76 -0.37
C CYS A 420 11.84 4.89 0.89
N ASN A 421 11.31 3.67 0.87
CA ASN A 421 11.20 2.77 2.03
C ASN A 421 12.21 1.61 2.03
N ASP A 422 13.10 1.53 1.04
CA ASP A 422 14.13 0.50 0.93
C ASP A 422 15.55 1.10 0.94
N PRO A 423 16.54 0.49 1.61
CA PRO A 423 17.92 0.94 1.56
C PRO A 423 18.51 1.01 0.15
N ALA A 424 18.10 0.10 -0.75
CA ALA A 424 18.59 0.06 -2.12
C ALA A 424 18.25 1.34 -2.92
N PHE A 425 17.19 2.07 -2.54
CA PHE A 425 16.89 3.39 -3.08
C PHE A 425 18.01 4.40 -2.77
N PHE A 426 18.47 4.42 -1.53
CA PHE A 426 19.54 5.32 -1.09
C PHE A 426 20.89 4.91 -1.66
N ASP A 427 21.17 3.60 -1.72
CA ASP A 427 22.40 3.06 -2.30
C ASP A 427 22.53 3.39 -3.80
N LEU A 428 21.43 3.24 -4.58
CA LEU A 428 21.37 3.64 -5.99
C LEU A 428 21.81 5.10 -6.18
N HIS A 429 21.34 5.97 -5.30
CA HIS A 429 21.65 7.40 -5.33
C HIS A 429 22.97 7.75 -4.64
N GLY A 430 23.72 6.78 -4.12
CA GLY A 430 25.00 6.95 -3.41
C GLY A 430 24.90 7.81 -2.16
N ILE A 431 23.78 7.69 -1.46
CA ILE A 431 23.57 8.32 -0.17
C ILE A 431 24.19 7.42 0.91
N ASP A 432 25.17 7.96 1.63
CA ASP A 432 25.75 7.28 2.78
C ASP A 432 24.92 7.57 4.05
N LEU A 433 24.04 6.62 4.39
CA LEU A 433 23.21 6.71 5.58
C LEU A 433 24.01 6.72 6.88
N ALA A 434 25.23 6.16 6.91
CA ALA A 434 26.08 6.19 8.10
C ALA A 434 26.64 7.59 8.39
N ARG A 435 26.75 8.43 7.35
CA ARG A 435 27.15 9.84 7.46
C ARG A 435 25.98 10.81 7.57
N THR A 436 24.76 10.31 7.40
CA THR A 436 23.54 11.13 7.43
C THR A 436 23.12 11.37 8.88
N ARG A 437 22.95 12.64 9.26
CA ARG A 437 22.44 13.05 10.57
C ARG A 437 20.92 13.10 10.59
N LEU A 438 20.33 13.62 9.51
CA LEU A 438 18.89 13.82 9.37
C LEU A 438 18.39 13.25 8.04
N LEU A 439 17.42 12.34 8.10
CA LEU A 439 16.77 11.77 6.92
C LEU A 439 15.31 12.25 6.88
N CYS A 440 15.05 13.31 6.13
CA CYS A 440 13.71 13.79 5.83
C CYS A 440 13.14 12.94 4.70
N VAL A 441 12.04 12.22 4.95
CA VAL A 441 11.54 11.23 3.99
C VAL A 441 10.02 11.27 3.87
N LYS A 442 9.51 11.23 2.64
CA LYS A 442 8.07 11.06 2.36
C LYS A 442 7.66 9.61 2.54
N ALA A 443 7.35 9.25 3.79
CA ALA A 443 7.04 7.90 4.15
C ALA A 443 6.18 7.80 5.42
N LYS A 444 5.61 6.62 5.65
CA LYS A 444 4.86 6.24 6.85
C LYS A 444 5.41 4.92 7.41
N ASN A 445 4.54 4.04 7.89
CA ASN A 445 4.96 2.83 8.61
C ASN A 445 5.78 1.87 7.75
N HIS A 446 5.51 1.73 6.45
CA HIS A 446 6.29 0.87 5.54
C HIS A 446 7.81 1.10 5.62
N PHE A 447 8.25 2.34 5.82
CA PHE A 447 9.66 2.71 6.01
C PHE A 447 10.29 2.04 7.25
N ARG A 448 9.50 1.78 8.29
CA ARG A 448 9.99 1.17 9.54
C ARG A 448 10.53 -0.24 9.33
N ALA A 449 10.02 -0.98 8.34
CA ALA A 449 10.46 -2.35 8.05
C ALA A 449 11.99 -2.43 7.81
N ALA A 450 12.55 -1.46 7.08
CA ALA A 450 13.98 -1.38 6.86
C ALA A 450 14.67 -0.39 7.81
N PHE A 451 14.02 0.68 8.26
CA PHE A 451 14.74 1.79 8.89
C PHE A 451 14.64 1.86 10.42
N ALA A 452 13.75 1.10 11.07
CA ALA A 452 13.61 1.13 12.53
C ALA A 452 14.90 0.75 13.26
N GLY A 453 15.66 -0.23 12.75
CA GLY A 453 16.96 -0.61 13.30
C GLY A 453 18.14 0.26 12.86
N ARG A 454 17.93 1.14 11.87
CA ARG A 454 18.97 2.02 11.30
C ARG A 454 18.92 3.43 11.89
N CYS A 455 17.73 3.90 12.25
CA CYS A 455 17.52 5.22 12.82
C CYS A 455 17.50 5.14 14.35
N ARG A 456 18.15 6.08 15.02
CA ARG A 456 18.03 6.26 16.48
C ARG A 456 16.59 6.60 16.89
N ARG A 457 15.90 7.35 16.03
CA ARG A 457 14.51 7.76 16.20
C ARG A 457 13.89 8.02 14.83
N ILE A 458 12.58 7.82 14.74
CA ILE A 458 11.76 8.23 13.60
C ILE A 458 10.67 9.13 14.16
N VAL A 459 10.59 10.37 13.66
CA VAL A 459 9.62 11.38 14.06
C VAL A 459 8.63 11.57 12.93
N ASP A 460 7.39 11.15 13.13
CA ASP A 460 6.30 11.37 12.18
C ASP A 460 5.76 12.78 12.36
N ILE A 461 5.81 13.60 11.31
CA ILE A 461 5.18 14.92 11.29
C ILE A 461 3.76 14.84 10.71
N ASP A 462 2.97 15.89 10.92
CA ASP A 462 1.73 16.14 10.21
C ASP A 462 1.91 17.40 9.34
N ALA A 463 1.73 17.21 8.03
CA ALA A 463 1.86 18.26 7.02
C ALA A 463 0.62 18.24 6.11
N PRO A 464 0.35 19.32 5.37
CA PRO A 464 -0.65 19.28 4.31
C PRO A 464 -0.26 18.26 3.23
N GLY A 465 -1.19 17.37 2.89
CA GLY A 465 -0.99 16.36 1.85
C GLY A 465 -2.20 15.45 1.66
N PRO A 466 -2.22 14.63 0.59
CA PRO A 466 -3.32 13.71 0.28
C PRO A 466 -3.52 12.62 1.35
N ALA A 467 -2.50 12.31 2.15
CA ALA A 467 -2.53 11.27 3.17
C ALA A 467 -2.23 11.83 4.58
N MET A 468 -2.56 13.10 4.84
CA MET A 468 -2.24 13.77 6.12
C MET A 468 -2.83 13.04 7.34
N LEU A 469 -2.22 13.26 8.51
CA LEU A 469 -2.65 12.61 9.73
C LEU A 469 -3.91 13.26 10.28
N ASP A 470 -4.12 14.58 10.17
CA ASP A 470 -5.40 15.19 10.58
C ASP A 470 -6.54 14.93 9.57
N LEU A 471 -7.26 13.81 9.73
CA LEU A 471 -8.40 13.45 8.87
C LEU A 471 -9.52 14.51 8.89
N ARG A 472 -9.61 15.34 9.95
CA ARG A 472 -10.60 16.44 10.01
C ARG A 472 -10.27 17.53 8.99
N ALA A 473 -9.01 17.74 8.67
CA ALA A 473 -8.59 18.68 7.65
C ALA A 473 -8.95 18.21 6.23
N LEU A 474 -8.88 16.90 5.96
CA LEU A 474 -9.28 16.32 4.66
C LEU A 474 -10.76 16.56 4.34
N ARG A 475 -11.65 16.46 5.35
CA ARG A 475 -13.08 16.76 5.18
C ARG A 475 -13.35 18.18 4.69
N ARG A 476 -12.56 19.16 5.14
CA ARG A 476 -12.68 20.56 4.70
C ARG A 476 -12.26 20.71 3.24
N MET A 477 -11.25 19.97 2.80
CA MET A 477 -10.74 20.00 1.43
C MET A 477 -11.70 19.34 0.43
N ALA A 478 -12.35 18.23 0.81
CA ALA A 478 -13.39 17.59 -0.02
C ALA A 478 -14.57 18.53 -0.33
N GLY A 479 -14.92 19.42 0.61
CA GLY A 479 -15.96 20.43 0.41
C GLY A 479 -15.54 21.54 -0.56
N ALA A 480 -14.28 21.97 -0.52
CA ALA A 480 -13.74 23.00 -1.42
C ALA A 480 -13.56 22.52 -2.87
N ALA A 481 -13.14 21.26 -3.06
CA ALA A 481 -12.94 20.66 -4.39
C ALA A 481 -14.26 20.37 -5.14
N ARG A 482 -15.40 20.35 -4.46
CA ARG A 482 -16.74 20.19 -5.07
C ARG A 482 -17.44 21.53 -5.35
N ALA A 483 -16.86 22.65 -4.90
CA ALA A 483 -17.45 23.99 -4.97
C ALA A 483 -16.77 24.92 -6.00
N GLY A 484 -15.73 24.44 -6.69
CA GLY A 484 -15.13 25.07 -7.88
C GLY A 484 -15.32 24.16 -9.08
#